data_AF-A0A963H838-F1
#
_entry.id   AF-A0A963H838-F1
#
_cell.length_a   1.000
_cell.length_b   1.000
_cell.length_c   1.000
_cell.angle_alpha   90.00
_cell.angle_beta   90.00
_cell.angle_gamma   90.00
#
_symmetry.space_group_name_H-M   'P 1'
#
loop_
_entity.id
_entity.type
_entity.pdbx_description
1 polymer ?
#
loop_
_entity_poly.entity_id
_entity_poly.type
_entity_poly.pdbx_seq_one_letter_code
_entity_poly.pdbx_strand_id
1 'polypeptide(L)'
;DFYYRLCGGHLQPVLDVLAYIHHETPCWLEITTLLIPGRNDSASEVKALADWVARELGPDVPLHFSAFHPDWKMSELPPTPPSTLTQARRIALEAGLHYVYTGNVHDTEGGTTFCPGCQAALIERDWYNIRHYDLPRDGRCPHCATPIAGHFARFGKPFGPRRVPVRLVRR
;
A
#
# COMPACT_ATOMS: atom_id res chain seq x y z
N ASP A 1 -5.66 -10.35 -19.54
CA ASP A 1 -5.49 -9.26 -20.53
C ASP A 1 -4.64 -8.09 -20.09
N PHE A 2 -4.90 -7.47 -18.93
CA PHE A 2 -4.12 -6.30 -18.45
C PHE A 2 -2.61 -6.53 -18.45
N TYR A 3 -2.13 -7.55 -17.72
CA TYR A 3 -0.69 -7.86 -17.61
C TYR A 3 -0.04 -8.15 -18.97
N TYR A 4 -0.69 -8.97 -19.79
CA TYR A 4 -0.14 -9.36 -21.09
C TYR A 4 -0.06 -8.18 -22.06
N ARG A 5 -1.16 -7.42 -22.20
CA ARG A 5 -1.25 -6.36 -23.21
C ARG A 5 -0.57 -5.07 -22.78
N LEU A 6 -0.63 -4.73 -21.49
CA LEU A 6 -0.17 -3.44 -21.00
C LEU A 6 1.17 -3.52 -20.26
N CYS A 7 1.40 -4.56 -19.47
CA CYS A 7 2.66 -4.74 -18.76
C CYS A 7 3.70 -5.55 -19.57
N GLY A 8 3.28 -6.23 -20.64
CA GLY A 8 4.17 -7.10 -21.42
C GLY A 8 4.59 -8.37 -20.67
N GLY A 9 3.78 -8.83 -19.71
CA GLY A 9 4.10 -9.97 -18.85
C GLY A 9 2.88 -10.79 -18.45
N HIS A 10 3.07 -11.76 -17.57
CA HIS A 10 2.00 -12.62 -17.05
C HIS A 10 1.81 -12.39 -15.56
N LEU A 11 0.58 -12.53 -15.08
CA LEU A 11 0.26 -12.38 -13.67
C LEU A 11 0.87 -13.50 -12.82
N GLN A 12 0.81 -14.76 -13.30
CA GLN A 12 1.25 -15.91 -12.50
C GLN A 12 2.70 -15.81 -12.00
N PRO A 13 3.70 -15.45 -12.83
CA PRO A 13 5.07 -15.25 -12.33
C PRO A 13 5.19 -14.18 -11.23
N VAL A 14 4.32 -13.15 -11.24
CA VAL A 14 4.30 -12.14 -10.18
C VAL A 14 3.75 -12.75 -8.89
N LEU A 15 2.66 -13.50 -8.97
CA LEU A 15 2.07 -14.19 -7.82
C LEU A 15 3.04 -15.21 -7.21
N ASP A 16 3.73 -15.99 -8.04
CA ASP A 16 4.71 -16.98 -7.61
C ASP A 16 5.88 -16.32 -6.85
N VAL A 17 6.37 -15.17 -7.32
CA VAL A 17 7.44 -14.42 -6.65
C VAL A 17 6.96 -13.82 -5.33
N LEU A 18 5.74 -13.26 -5.28
CA LEU A 18 5.17 -12.74 -4.03
C LEU A 18 5.02 -13.84 -2.98
N ALA A 19 4.50 -15.01 -3.39
CA ALA A 19 4.38 -16.18 -2.51
C ALA A 19 5.75 -16.67 -2.04
N TYR A 20 6.73 -16.79 -2.94
CA TYR A 20 8.09 -17.19 -2.59
C TYR A 20 8.73 -16.21 -1.58
N ILE A 21 8.65 -14.89 -1.83
CA ILE A 21 9.22 -13.89 -0.91
C ILE A 21 8.59 -14.02 0.48
N HIS A 22 7.28 -14.19 0.55
CA HIS A 22 6.54 -14.28 1.80
C HIS A 22 6.80 -15.58 2.58
N HIS A 23 6.79 -16.73 1.90
CA HIS A 23 6.86 -18.04 2.56
C HIS A 23 8.30 -18.53 2.78
N GLU A 24 9.23 -18.18 1.89
CA GLU A 24 10.56 -18.79 1.83
C GLU A 24 11.68 -17.84 2.29
N THR A 25 11.37 -16.58 2.62
CA THR A 25 12.39 -15.58 2.97
C THR A 25 12.01 -14.76 4.21
N PRO A 26 12.98 -14.16 4.91
CA PRO A 26 12.72 -13.22 6.01
C PRO A 26 12.43 -11.79 5.51
N CYS A 27 12.24 -11.59 4.21
CA CYS A 27 12.05 -10.26 3.63
C CYS A 27 10.68 -9.69 4.00
N TRP A 28 10.66 -8.44 4.45
CA TRP A 28 9.41 -7.70 4.61
C TRP A 28 8.79 -7.41 3.24
N LEU A 29 7.54 -7.82 3.06
CA LEU A 29 6.81 -7.69 1.81
C LEU A 29 5.67 -6.67 1.97
N GLU A 30 5.63 -5.71 1.07
CA GLU A 30 4.47 -4.82 0.86
C GLU A 30 4.12 -4.81 -0.63
N ILE A 31 2.83 -4.77 -0.94
CA ILE A 31 2.33 -4.80 -2.32
C ILE A 31 1.78 -3.43 -2.68
N THR A 32 2.19 -2.87 -3.81
CA THR A 32 1.59 -1.66 -4.37
C THR A 32 0.94 -1.95 -5.71
N THR A 33 -0.31 -1.56 -5.87
CA THR A 33 -1.08 -1.66 -7.11
C THR A 33 -1.46 -0.26 -7.58
N LEU A 34 -0.93 0.14 -8.73
CA LEU A 34 -1.37 1.34 -9.43
C LEU A 34 -2.74 1.04 -10.07
N LEU A 35 -3.78 1.76 -9.66
CA LEU A 35 -5.09 1.65 -10.29
C LEU A 35 -5.13 2.58 -11.51
N ILE A 36 -5.55 2.05 -12.65
CA ILE A 36 -5.64 2.78 -13.92
C ILE A 36 -7.11 2.71 -14.38
N PRO A 37 -7.77 3.88 -14.58
CA PRO A 37 -9.18 3.91 -14.94
C PRO A 37 -9.54 3.08 -16.17
N GLY A 38 -10.52 2.19 -16.02
CA GLY A 38 -11.01 1.31 -17.07
C GLY A 38 -10.00 0.26 -17.53
N ARG A 39 -9.01 -0.09 -16.69
CA ARG A 39 -8.00 -1.12 -16.99
C ARG A 39 -7.90 -2.19 -15.90
N ASN A 40 -7.72 -1.80 -14.65
CA ASN A 40 -7.57 -2.71 -13.51
C ASN A 40 -8.26 -2.19 -12.23
N ASP A 41 -9.13 -1.18 -12.35
CA ASP A 41 -9.80 -0.51 -11.23
C ASP A 41 -11.23 -1.00 -10.97
N SER A 42 -11.65 -2.08 -11.63
CA SER A 42 -12.99 -2.66 -11.40
C SER A 42 -13.08 -3.30 -10.01
N ALA A 43 -14.26 -3.23 -9.40
CA ALA A 43 -14.48 -3.80 -8.07
C ALA A 43 -14.21 -5.31 -8.00
N SER A 44 -14.50 -6.06 -9.06
CA SER A 44 -14.20 -7.49 -9.14
C SER A 44 -12.69 -7.77 -9.19
N GLU A 45 -11.93 -6.99 -9.96
CA GLU A 45 -10.47 -7.13 -10.05
C GLU A 45 -9.82 -6.82 -8.69
N VAL A 46 -10.25 -5.73 -8.03
CA VAL A 46 -9.76 -5.36 -6.70
C VAL A 46 -10.12 -6.43 -5.66
N LYS A 47 -11.34 -6.97 -5.71
CA LYS A 47 -11.75 -8.04 -4.81
C LYS A 47 -10.93 -9.30 -5.04
N ALA A 48 -10.70 -9.71 -6.28
CA ALA A 48 -9.89 -10.88 -6.61
C ALA A 48 -8.45 -10.74 -6.10
N LEU A 49 -7.86 -9.55 -6.24
CA LEU A 49 -6.56 -9.21 -5.66
C LEU A 49 -6.58 -9.32 -4.14
N ALA A 50 -7.52 -8.66 -3.46
CA ALA A 50 -7.58 -8.63 -2.01
C ALA A 50 -7.84 -10.03 -1.41
N ASP A 51 -8.77 -10.80 -2.00
CA ASP A 51 -9.05 -12.18 -1.60
C ASP A 51 -7.82 -13.08 -1.79
N TRP A 52 -7.05 -12.88 -2.86
CA TRP A 52 -5.81 -13.62 -3.09
C TRP A 52 -4.76 -13.26 -2.04
N VAL A 53 -4.52 -11.98 -1.77
CA VAL A 53 -3.56 -11.54 -0.73
C VAL A 53 -3.97 -12.10 0.63
N ALA A 54 -5.22 -11.96 1.04
CA ALA A 54 -5.71 -12.44 2.33
C ALA A 54 -5.55 -13.96 2.48
N ARG A 55 -5.83 -14.72 1.42
CA ARG A 55 -5.75 -16.19 1.42
C ARG A 55 -4.31 -16.70 1.35
N GLU A 56 -3.49 -16.12 0.48
CA GLU A 56 -2.16 -16.63 0.15
C GLU A 56 -1.08 -16.08 1.08
N LEU A 57 -1.17 -14.79 1.43
CA LEU A 57 -0.13 -14.05 2.18
C LEU A 57 -0.58 -13.64 3.58
N GLY A 58 -1.86 -13.86 3.91
CA GLY A 58 -2.46 -13.50 5.19
C GLY A 58 -2.88 -12.03 5.30
N PRO A 59 -3.53 -11.66 6.42
CA PRO A 59 -4.14 -10.34 6.61
C PRO A 59 -3.13 -9.23 6.90
N ASP A 60 -1.90 -9.58 7.26
CA ASP A 60 -0.88 -8.68 7.79
C ASP A 60 0.07 -8.11 6.72
N VAL A 61 0.01 -8.61 5.48
CA VAL A 61 0.80 -8.05 4.36
C VAL A 61 0.16 -6.74 3.88
N PRO A 62 0.87 -5.59 3.96
CA PRO A 62 0.33 -4.32 3.51
C PRO A 62 0.00 -4.29 2.02
N LEU A 63 -1.19 -3.78 1.70
CA LEU A 63 -1.64 -3.54 0.34
C LEU A 63 -1.88 -2.05 0.11
N HIS A 64 -1.20 -1.48 -0.88
CA HIS A 64 -1.30 -0.07 -1.25
C HIS A 64 -2.00 0.07 -2.59
N PHE A 65 -3.05 0.88 -2.65
CA PHE A 65 -3.66 1.32 -3.89
C PHE A 65 -3.17 2.72 -4.22
N SER A 66 -2.50 2.88 -5.36
CA SER A 66 -1.93 4.16 -5.76
C SER A 66 -2.69 4.76 -6.95
N ALA A 67 -2.89 6.07 -6.92
CA ALA A 67 -3.53 6.82 -8.00
C ALA A 67 -2.64 6.91 -9.23
N PHE A 68 -3.18 6.55 -10.40
CA PHE A 68 -2.61 6.88 -11.69
C PHE A 68 -2.73 8.38 -12.00
N HIS A 69 -1.67 8.94 -12.57
CA HIS A 69 -1.63 10.26 -13.18
C HIS A 69 -1.26 10.12 -14.66
N PRO A 70 -1.98 10.76 -15.60
CA PRO A 70 -1.73 10.63 -17.03
C PRO A 70 -0.44 11.33 -17.43
N ASP A 71 0.61 10.53 -17.63
CA ASP A 71 1.93 10.98 -18.03
C ASP A 71 2.55 10.04 -19.06
N TRP A 72 3.62 10.51 -19.69
CA TRP A 72 4.45 9.76 -20.63
C TRP A 72 3.66 9.20 -21.83
N LYS A 73 3.50 7.87 -21.91
CA LYS A 73 2.91 7.14 -23.05
C LYS A 73 1.42 6.84 -22.87
N MET A 74 0.82 7.26 -21.77
CA MET A 74 -0.59 7.03 -21.45
C MET A 74 -1.19 8.33 -20.93
N SER A 75 -1.53 9.22 -21.85
CA SER A 75 -2.07 10.57 -21.57
C SER A 75 -3.56 10.68 -21.89
N GLU A 76 -4.13 9.67 -22.54
CA GLU A 76 -5.51 9.63 -23.01
C GLU A 76 -6.52 9.20 -21.93
N LEU A 77 -6.05 8.64 -20.83
CA LEU A 77 -6.89 8.22 -19.69
C LEU A 77 -6.95 9.33 -18.64
N PRO A 78 -8.07 9.51 -17.93
CA PRO A 78 -8.12 10.44 -16.80
C PRO A 78 -7.23 9.94 -15.64
N PRO A 79 -6.82 10.82 -14.71
CA PRO A 79 -6.23 10.39 -13.45
C PRO A 79 -7.21 9.51 -12.66
N THR A 80 -6.71 8.68 -11.75
CA THR A 80 -7.57 7.87 -10.89
C THR A 80 -8.39 8.77 -9.95
N PRO A 81 -9.72 8.67 -9.96
CA PRO A 81 -10.55 9.39 -9.02
C PRO A 81 -10.25 8.96 -7.57
N PRO A 82 -10.22 9.88 -6.58
CA PRO A 82 -10.07 9.50 -5.18
C PRO A 82 -11.11 8.48 -4.70
N SER A 83 -12.34 8.56 -5.20
CA SER A 83 -13.41 7.61 -4.88
C SER A 83 -13.09 6.16 -5.29
N THR A 84 -12.33 5.97 -6.38
CA THR A 84 -11.87 4.64 -6.80
C THR A 84 -10.93 4.04 -5.75
N LEU A 85 -10.02 4.84 -5.20
CA LEU A 85 -9.11 4.41 -4.13
C LEU A 85 -9.87 4.12 -2.83
N THR A 86 -10.80 5.00 -2.43
CA THR A 86 -11.65 4.77 -1.25
C THR A 86 -12.44 3.47 -1.39
N GLN A 87 -13.02 3.21 -2.57
CA GLN A 87 -13.73 1.96 -2.84
C GLN A 87 -12.80 0.74 -2.79
N ALA A 88 -11.61 0.83 -3.40
CA ALA A 88 -10.65 -0.27 -3.41
C ALA A 88 -10.18 -0.60 -1.98
N ARG A 89 -9.87 0.43 -1.18
CA ARG A 89 -9.52 0.29 0.23
C ARG A 89 -10.62 -0.42 1.02
N ARG A 90 -11.87 0.00 0.87
CA ARG A 90 -13.01 -0.63 1.55
C ARG A 90 -13.13 -2.11 1.20
N ILE A 91 -13.07 -2.47 -0.09
CA ILE A 91 -13.16 -3.86 -0.55
C ILE A 91 -12.05 -4.73 0.07
N ALA A 92 -10.84 -4.20 0.13
CA ALA A 92 -9.70 -4.92 0.67
C ALA A 92 -9.77 -5.12 2.20
N LEU A 93 -10.26 -4.11 2.93
CA LEU A 93 -10.56 -4.24 4.36
C LEU A 93 -11.68 -5.27 4.61
N GLU A 94 -12.73 -5.28 3.78
CA GLU A 94 -13.82 -6.26 3.84
C GLU A 94 -13.36 -7.70 3.53
N ALA A 95 -12.28 -7.86 2.77
CA ALA A 95 -11.62 -9.15 2.54
C ALA A 95 -10.77 -9.62 3.75
N GLY A 96 -10.67 -8.80 4.80
CA GLY A 96 -9.99 -9.14 6.05
C GLY A 96 -8.53 -8.66 6.14
N LEU A 97 -8.05 -7.85 5.18
CA LEU A 97 -6.72 -7.26 5.30
C LEU A 97 -6.70 -6.18 6.39
N HIS A 98 -5.65 -6.15 7.20
CA HIS A 98 -5.50 -5.20 8.30
C HIS A 98 -4.91 -3.86 7.85
N TYR A 99 -4.03 -3.89 6.85
CA TYR A 99 -3.20 -2.75 6.46
C TYR A 99 -3.41 -2.41 4.99
N VAL A 100 -4.40 -1.56 4.72
CA VAL A 100 -4.72 -1.11 3.36
C VAL A 100 -4.58 0.39 3.25
N TYR A 101 -3.71 0.83 2.35
CA TYR A 101 -3.32 2.22 2.20
C TYR A 101 -3.68 2.81 0.84
N THR A 102 -3.91 4.12 0.81
CA THR A 102 -4.11 4.89 -0.43
C THR A 102 -2.90 5.79 -0.68
N GLY A 103 -2.28 5.65 -1.84
CA GLY A 103 -1.11 6.40 -2.27
C GLY A 103 -1.40 7.37 -3.41
N ASN A 104 -0.48 8.30 -3.64
CA ASN A 104 -0.61 9.36 -4.65
C ASN A 104 -1.89 10.20 -4.54
N VAL A 105 -2.51 10.24 -3.35
CA VAL A 105 -3.58 11.19 -2.99
C VAL A 105 -3.38 11.76 -1.58
N HIS A 106 -3.96 12.93 -1.33
CA HIS A 106 -4.15 13.43 0.03
C HIS A 106 -5.34 12.73 0.67
N ASP A 107 -5.07 11.71 1.47
CA ASP A 107 -6.07 10.95 2.22
C ASP A 107 -5.47 10.59 3.59
N THR A 108 -5.92 11.27 4.64
CA THR A 108 -5.41 11.00 6.00
C THR A 108 -5.88 9.65 6.51
N GLU A 109 -7.12 9.27 6.20
CA GLU A 109 -7.68 8.00 6.68
C GLU A 109 -6.99 6.83 5.97
N GLY A 110 -6.92 6.88 4.63
CA GLY A 110 -6.21 5.89 3.83
C GLY A 110 -4.69 5.91 4.01
N GLY A 111 -4.12 7.00 4.52
CA GLY A 111 -2.71 7.08 4.91
C GLY A 111 -2.41 6.54 6.31
N THR A 112 -3.41 6.33 7.16
CA THR A 112 -3.22 6.02 8.59
C THR A 112 -3.02 4.52 8.83
N THR A 113 -2.03 4.16 9.65
CA THR A 113 -1.92 2.81 10.21
C THR A 113 -2.82 2.73 11.44
N PHE A 114 -3.86 1.90 11.35
CA PHE A 114 -4.73 1.58 12.47
C PHE A 114 -4.29 0.28 13.14
N CYS A 115 -4.51 0.16 14.45
CA CYS A 115 -4.32 -1.09 15.16
C CYS A 115 -5.41 -2.10 14.77
N PRO A 116 -5.08 -3.33 14.30
CA PRO A 116 -6.12 -4.31 13.98
C PRO A 116 -6.94 -4.73 15.20
N GLY A 117 -6.34 -4.78 16.40
CA GLY A 117 -7.02 -5.18 17.63
C GLY A 117 -8.00 -4.16 18.23
N CYS A 118 -7.66 -2.86 18.25
CA CYS A 118 -8.48 -1.83 18.91
C CYS A 118 -8.85 -0.63 18.02
N GLN A 119 -8.41 -0.62 16.77
CA GLN A 119 -8.66 0.45 15.79
C GLN A 119 -8.11 1.84 16.17
N ALA A 120 -7.25 1.93 17.19
CA ALA A 120 -6.52 3.17 17.48
C ALA A 120 -5.65 3.59 16.28
N ALA A 121 -5.65 4.88 15.95
CA ALA A 121 -4.76 5.45 14.95
C ALA A 121 -3.34 5.52 15.52
N LEU A 122 -2.41 4.73 14.97
CA LEU A 122 -1.05 4.60 15.51
C LEU A 122 -0.04 5.44 14.73
N ILE A 123 -0.22 5.57 13.42
CA ILE A 123 0.63 6.42 12.60
C ILE A 123 -0.25 7.14 11.59
N GLU A 124 -0.52 8.41 11.83
CA GLU A 124 -1.32 9.23 10.94
C GLU A 124 -0.42 9.93 9.93
N ARG A 125 -0.75 9.77 8.65
CA ARG A 125 -0.02 10.37 7.53
C ARG A 125 -0.99 11.07 6.61
N ASP A 126 -0.54 12.19 6.08
CA ASP A 126 -1.12 12.79 4.90
C ASP A 126 0.01 13.02 3.91
N TRP A 127 -0.01 12.27 2.80
CA TRP A 127 1.07 12.28 1.83
C TRP A 127 2.43 11.96 2.49
N TYR A 128 3.48 12.73 2.16
CA TYR A 128 4.81 12.60 2.76
C TYR A 128 4.94 13.22 4.16
N ASN A 129 3.85 13.60 4.81
CA ASN A 129 3.87 14.20 6.15
C ASN A 129 3.32 13.21 7.20
N ILE A 130 4.14 12.87 8.19
CA ILE A 130 3.71 12.13 9.38
C ILE A 130 3.19 13.15 10.40
N ARG A 131 1.88 13.13 10.64
CA ARG A 131 1.19 14.08 11.54
C ARG A 131 1.19 13.59 12.98
N HIS A 132 1.08 12.28 13.17
CA HIS A 132 1.07 11.64 14.47
C HIS A 132 1.78 10.29 14.41
N TYR A 133 2.46 9.92 15.50
CA TYR A 133 3.20 8.66 15.61
C TYR A 133 3.18 8.20 17.07
N ASP A 134 2.39 7.17 17.34
CA ASP A 134 2.13 6.60 18.67
C ASP A 134 2.68 5.18 18.81
N LEU A 135 3.36 4.65 17.79
CA LEU A 135 3.88 3.30 17.81
C LEU A 135 5.26 3.23 18.48
N PRO A 136 5.45 2.49 19.59
CA PRO A 136 6.76 2.36 20.20
C PRO A 136 7.72 1.50 19.36
N ARG A 137 9.01 1.50 19.74
CA ARG A 137 10.07 0.75 19.03
C ARG A 137 9.82 -0.76 18.97
N ASP A 138 9.10 -1.31 19.95
CA ASP A 138 8.78 -2.74 19.99
C ASP A 138 7.62 -3.13 19.04
N GLY A 139 7.03 -2.17 18.33
CA GLY A 139 6.00 -2.41 17.34
C GLY A 139 4.65 -2.84 17.92
N ARG A 140 4.42 -2.64 19.22
CA ARG A 140 3.15 -3.02 19.87
C ARG A 140 2.25 -1.81 20.06
N CYS A 141 0.96 -1.98 19.78
CA CYS A 141 -0.03 -0.95 20.06
C CYS A 141 0.02 -0.56 21.55
N PRO A 142 0.20 0.72 21.93
CA PRO A 142 0.27 1.14 23.33
C PRO A 142 -1.09 1.03 24.04
N HIS A 143 -2.19 0.92 23.29
CA HIS A 143 -3.56 0.88 23.83
C HIS A 143 -4.06 -0.54 24.13
N CYS A 144 -3.60 -1.56 23.40
CA CYS A 144 -4.08 -2.94 23.54
C CYS A 144 -2.99 -4.02 23.42
N ALA A 145 -1.72 -3.64 23.32
CA ALA A 145 -0.55 -4.51 23.18
C ALA A 145 -0.51 -5.42 21.94
N THR A 146 -1.49 -5.30 21.03
CA THR A 146 -1.52 -6.02 19.74
C THR A 146 -0.22 -5.72 18.98
N PRO A 147 0.56 -6.75 18.57
CA PRO A 147 1.68 -6.56 17.67
C PRO A 147 1.21 -5.98 16.35
N ILE A 148 1.88 -4.94 15.87
CA ILE A 148 1.62 -4.36 14.55
C ILE A 148 2.61 -4.97 13.57
N ALA A 149 2.12 -5.44 12.43
CA ALA A 149 2.98 -5.98 11.40
C ALA A 149 3.84 -4.87 10.79
N GLY A 150 5.16 -5.09 10.73
CA GLY A 150 6.13 -4.17 10.15
C GLY A 150 7.44 -4.09 10.92
N HIS A 151 8.37 -3.32 10.37
CA HIS A 151 9.66 -3.05 10.99
C HIS A 151 9.72 -1.62 11.49
N PHE A 152 9.67 -1.47 12.81
CA PHE A 152 9.63 -0.17 13.46
C PHE A 152 10.96 0.16 14.13
N ALA A 153 11.32 1.44 14.07
CA ALA A 153 12.46 2.01 14.78
C ALA A 153 11.96 3.14 15.69
N ARG A 154 12.83 3.63 16.57
CA ARG A 154 12.51 4.81 17.38
C ARG A 154 12.22 5.98 16.43
N PHE A 155 11.00 6.49 16.46
CA PHE A 155 10.63 7.68 15.69
C PHE A 155 11.21 8.93 16.33
N GLY A 156 11.84 9.76 15.50
CA GLY A 156 12.39 11.06 15.85
C GLY A 156 11.54 12.17 15.26
N LYS A 157 12.16 13.02 14.44
CA LYS A 157 11.44 14.02 13.63
C LYS A 157 11.18 13.47 12.23
N PRO A 158 10.00 13.71 11.62
CA PRO A 158 9.76 13.29 10.25
C PRO A 158 10.67 14.04 9.28
N PHE A 159 11.11 13.35 8.23
CA PHE A 159 11.86 13.98 7.13
C PHE A 159 10.99 15.00 6.38
N GLY A 160 9.70 14.68 6.19
CA GLY A 160 8.71 15.53 5.53
C GLY A 160 8.88 15.56 4.00
N PRO A 161 8.08 16.40 3.30
CA PRO A 161 8.10 16.54 1.84
C PRO A 161 9.32 17.36 1.36
N ARG A 162 10.53 16.95 1.76
CA ARG A 162 11.78 17.62 1.40
C ARG A 162 12.46 16.86 0.27
N ARG A 163 13.24 17.56 -0.54
CA ARG A 163 14.10 16.97 -1.57
C ARG A 163 15.55 17.07 -1.11
N VAL A 164 16.30 15.98 -1.16
CA VAL A 164 17.75 16.00 -0.97
C VAL A 164 18.39 16.14 -2.35
N PRO A 165 19.11 17.24 -2.64
CA PRO A 165 19.86 17.33 -3.88
C PRO A 165 20.92 16.24 -3.95
N VAL A 166 20.92 15.44 -5.02
CA VAL A 166 21.97 14.45 -5.28
C VAL A 166 22.92 15.02 -6.33
N ARG A 167 24.23 15.07 -6.02
CA ARG A 167 25.25 15.38 -7.04
C ARG A 167 25.61 14.10 -7.76
N LEU A 168 25.20 14.01 -9.03
CA LEU A 168 25.69 12.97 -9.92
C LEU A 168 27.08 13.37 -10.42
N VAL A 169 28.12 12.75 -9.87
CA VAL A 169 29.48 12.91 -10.40
C VAL A 169 29.51 12.14 -11.73
N ARG A 170 29.70 12.84 -12.85
CA ARG A 170 29.95 12.17 -14.13
C ARG A 170 31.28 11.41 -13.99
N ARG A 171 31.22 10.09 -14.15
CA ARG A 171 32.41 9.26 -14.38
C ARG A 171 32.88 9.43 -15.81
#